data_AF-A0A5N6PW71-F1
#
_entry.id   AF-A0A5N6PW71-F1
#
_cell.length_a   1.000
_cell.length_b   1.000
_cell.length_c   1.000
_cell.angle_alpha   90.00
_cell.angle_beta   90.00
_cell.angle_gamma   90.00
#
_symmetry.space_group_name_H-M   'P 1'
#
loop_
_entity.id
_entity.type
_entity.pdbx_description
1 polymer ?
#
loop_
_entity_poly.entity_id
_entity_poly.type
_entity_poly.pdbx_seq_one_letter_code
_entity_poly.pdbx_strand_id
1 'polypeptide(L)'
;MSIFRNSKDGSLTLSQEKYIGKVLEKFSMKKARARNTPLGSQFKLSKDQCPKTNEDIAEMAKVPYASDVGSLMYAMVCPRPDIAHAVGVVSRYMSNPGKEHWEAVKWLLRYLKGTSKIGLCFKGKDTVLRGYTDADLGGCKESYKSTTGYVFSVGGTAVSWMSRLQRNVALSTTEAENMAAAEASKELIWLKNFLEELGKKQPDSPLYCDNQSAIHLRKNPVFHGKTKHIQLRYHFIRGLISDGTLMLEKIRGT
;
A
#
# COMPACT_ATOMS: atom_id res chain seq x y z
N MET A 1 -4.96 13.14 14.88
CA MET A 1 -5.84 13.19 13.70
C MET A 1 -6.91 14.25 13.95
N SER A 2 -7.36 14.96 12.91
CA SER A 2 -8.46 15.94 13.01
C SER A 2 -9.52 15.62 11.97
N ILE A 3 -10.79 15.76 12.34
CA ILE A 3 -11.94 15.54 11.47
C ILE A 3 -12.60 16.88 11.22
N PHE A 4 -12.75 17.26 9.96
CA PHE A 4 -13.42 18.48 9.55
C PHE A 4 -14.73 18.12 8.89
N ARG A 5 -15.85 18.66 9.39
CA ARG A 5 -17.17 18.49 8.79
C ARG A 5 -17.56 19.77 8.06
N ASN A 6 -17.95 19.65 6.81
CA ASN A 6 -18.54 20.75 6.06
C ASN A 6 -20.06 20.59 6.07
N SER A 7 -20.76 21.49 6.77
CA SER A 7 -22.22 21.43 6.89
C SER A 7 -22.96 21.77 5.58
N LYS A 8 -22.30 22.44 4.63
CA LYS A 8 -22.94 22.86 3.38
C LYS A 8 -23.10 21.72 2.37
N ASP A 9 -22.12 20.83 2.29
CA ASP A 9 -22.12 19.68 1.36
C ASP A 9 -22.15 18.32 2.07
N GLY A 10 -22.19 18.32 3.41
CA GLY A 10 -22.23 17.12 4.23
C GLY A 10 -20.92 16.32 4.24
N SER A 11 -19.82 16.86 3.70
CA SER A 11 -18.56 16.13 3.62
C SER A 11 -17.80 16.05 4.96
N LEU A 12 -17.05 14.97 5.14
CA LEU A 12 -16.18 14.71 6.28
C LEU A 12 -14.75 14.51 5.78
N THR A 13 -13.81 15.33 6.24
CA THR A 13 -12.40 15.23 5.86
C THR A 13 -11.55 14.78 7.03
N LEU A 14 -10.86 13.66 6.88
CA LEU A 14 -9.84 13.17 7.80
C LEU A 14 -8.48 13.77 7.42
N SER A 15 -7.91 14.59 8.31
CA SER A 15 -6.63 15.24 8.10
C SER A 15 -5.65 14.95 9.23
N GLN A 16 -4.38 14.90 8.87
CA GLN A 16 -3.25 14.77 9.79
C GLN A 16 -2.28 15.95 9.70
N GLU A 17 -2.70 17.11 9.17
CA GLU A 17 -1.84 18.28 9.02
C GLU A 17 -1.08 18.65 10.31
N LYS A 18 -1.78 18.71 11.45
CA LYS A 18 -1.17 18.98 12.77
C LYS A 18 -0.14 17.92 13.17
N TYR A 19 -0.41 16.64 12.87
CA TYR A 19 0.51 15.55 13.19
C TYR A 19 1.77 15.62 12.32
N ILE A 20 1.58 15.78 11.00
CA ILE A 20 2.68 15.95 10.04
C ILE A 20 3.55 17.15 10.45
N GLY A 21 2.95 18.26 10.87
CA GLY A 21 3.67 19.41 11.41
C GLY A 21 4.59 19.06 12.59
N LYS A 22 4.09 18.28 13.56
CA LYS A 22 4.88 17.80 14.72
C LYS A 22 6.01 16.85 14.29
N VAL A 23 5.75 15.95 13.34
CA VAL A 23 6.77 15.03 12.80
C VAL A 23 7.89 15.82 12.11
N LEU A 24 7.53 16.79 11.27
CA LEU A 24 8.49 17.65 10.59
C LEU A 24 9.32 18.50 11.55
N GLU A 25 8.74 18.92 12.68
CA GLU A 25 9.46 19.64 13.73
C GLU A 25 10.42 18.70 14.48
N LYS A 26 9.94 17.53 14.91
CA LYS A 26 10.74 16.50 15.60
C LYS A 26 12.00 16.12 14.83
N PHE A 27 11.92 15.98 13.50
CA PHE A 27 13.05 15.59 12.66
C PHE A 27 13.72 16.76 11.93
N SER A 28 13.47 18.00 12.36
CA SER A 28 14.10 19.22 11.81
C SER A 28 13.89 19.44 10.30
N MET A 29 12.77 18.98 9.76
CA MET A 29 12.40 19.08 8.35
C MET A 29 11.44 20.23 8.02
N LYS A 30 11.04 21.04 9.01
CA LYS A 30 10.11 22.18 8.84
C LYS A 30 10.56 23.20 7.78
N LYS A 31 11.86 23.46 7.66
CA LYS A 31 12.45 24.39 6.65
C LYS A 31 12.88 23.71 5.35
N ALA A 32 12.78 22.38 5.22
CA ALA A 32 13.25 21.65 4.05
C ALA A 32 12.46 21.98 2.77
N ARG A 33 13.08 21.94 1.59
CA ARG A 33 12.36 22.18 0.32
C ARG A 33 11.42 21.01 -0.01
N ALA A 34 10.15 21.29 -0.29
CA ALA A 34 9.16 20.26 -0.60
C ALA A 34 9.52 19.41 -1.83
N ARG A 35 8.96 18.20 -1.89
CA ARG A 35 9.06 17.27 -3.03
C ARG A 35 7.66 16.84 -3.48
N ASN A 36 7.54 16.46 -4.75
CA ASN A 36 6.24 16.13 -5.37
C ASN A 36 5.98 14.63 -5.46
N THR A 37 6.99 13.79 -5.18
CA THR A 37 6.85 12.33 -5.16
C THR A 37 7.25 11.78 -3.80
N PRO A 38 6.56 10.74 -3.29
CA PRO A 38 6.85 10.15 -1.98
C PRO A 38 8.21 9.44 -1.97
N LEU A 39 8.64 8.89 -3.10
CA LEU A 39 9.97 8.32 -3.30
C LEU A 39 10.53 8.83 -4.65
N GLY A 40 11.78 9.29 -4.64
CA GLY A 40 12.47 9.69 -5.86
C GLY A 40 12.98 8.49 -6.65
N SER A 41 12.90 8.55 -7.99
CA SER A 41 13.37 7.46 -8.87
C SER A 41 14.87 7.18 -8.77
N GLN A 42 15.64 8.15 -8.27
CA GLN A 42 17.07 7.99 -7.99
C GLN A 42 17.36 7.04 -6.81
N PHE A 43 16.39 6.80 -5.92
CA PHE A 43 16.61 5.93 -4.76
C PHE A 43 16.46 4.46 -5.14
N LYS A 44 17.56 3.86 -5.56
CA LYS A 44 17.72 2.40 -5.69
C LYS A 44 18.30 1.86 -4.39
N LEU A 45 17.45 1.76 -3.37
CA LEU A 45 17.88 1.35 -2.03
C LEU A 45 18.31 -0.11 -2.03
N SER A 46 19.40 -0.40 -1.33
CA SER A 46 19.93 -1.77 -1.20
C SER A 46 20.73 -1.97 0.09
N LYS A 47 20.85 -3.21 0.56
CA LYS A 47 21.71 -3.58 1.70
C LYS A 47 23.19 -3.27 1.49
N ASP A 48 23.63 -3.12 0.24
CA ASP A 48 25.02 -2.72 -0.05
C ASP A 48 25.33 -1.29 0.42
N GLN A 49 24.30 -0.47 0.64
CA GLN A 49 24.37 0.88 1.20
C GLN A 49 24.29 0.88 2.74
N CYS A 50 24.20 -0.29 3.38
CA CYS A 50 24.34 -0.37 4.83
C CYS A 50 25.77 0.03 5.26
N PRO A 51 25.95 0.59 6.46
CA PRO A 51 27.27 0.91 7.00
C PRO A 51 28.20 -0.29 6.98
N LYS A 52 29.43 -0.10 6.47
CA LYS A 52 30.48 -1.14 6.41
C LYS A 52 31.69 -0.80 7.26
N THR A 53 31.96 0.49 7.47
CA THR A 53 33.07 0.99 8.29
C THR A 53 32.61 1.30 9.71
N ASN A 54 33.53 1.22 10.68
CA ASN A 54 33.24 1.61 12.06
C ASN A 54 32.79 3.07 12.17
N GLU A 55 33.32 3.93 11.32
CA GLU A 55 32.96 5.35 11.25
C GLU A 55 31.50 5.52 10.79
N ASP A 56 31.10 4.87 9.71
CA ASP A 56 29.71 4.92 9.22
C ASP A 56 28.72 4.33 10.23
N ILE A 57 29.11 3.24 10.91
CA ILE A 57 28.29 2.63 11.97
C ILE A 57 28.09 3.62 13.11
N ALA A 58 29.17 4.27 13.58
CA ALA A 58 29.11 5.26 14.65
C ALA A 58 28.30 6.52 14.26
N GLU A 59 28.33 6.91 12.98
CA GLU A 59 27.52 8.01 12.45
C GLU A 59 26.03 7.63 12.41
N MET A 60 25.71 6.47 11.82
CA MET A 60 24.34 6.01 11.67
C MET A 60 23.67 5.63 12.99
N ALA A 61 24.45 5.24 14.01
CA ALA A 61 23.93 5.02 15.37
C ALA A 61 23.27 6.26 15.99
N LYS A 62 23.64 7.47 15.54
CA LYS A 62 23.07 8.74 16.00
C LYS A 62 21.78 9.11 15.26
N VAL A 63 21.49 8.45 14.13
CA VAL A 63 20.34 8.76 13.28
C VAL A 63 19.09 8.06 13.83
N PRO A 64 18.00 8.80 14.12
CA PRO A 64 16.78 8.23 14.70
C PRO A 64 15.90 7.53 13.65
N TYR A 65 16.49 6.68 12.80
CA TYR A 65 15.85 6.08 11.63
C TYR A 65 14.55 5.34 11.96
N ALA A 66 14.59 4.43 12.94
CA ALA A 66 13.41 3.64 13.34
C ALA A 66 12.30 4.52 13.92
N SER A 67 12.66 5.59 14.66
CA SER A 67 11.71 6.55 15.22
C SER A 67 11.00 7.36 14.13
N ASP A 68 11.73 7.72 13.07
CA ASP A 68 11.19 8.45 11.93
C ASP A 68 10.28 7.55 11.08
N VAL A 69 10.76 6.37 10.70
CA VAL A 69 9.96 5.37 9.98
C VAL A 69 8.69 5.02 10.76
N GLY A 70 8.76 4.84 12.08
CA GLY A 70 7.57 4.60 12.91
C GLY A 70 6.57 5.77 12.88
N SER A 71 7.06 7.01 12.86
CA SER A 71 6.21 8.20 12.74
C SER A 71 5.54 8.28 11.36
N LEU A 72 6.27 7.92 10.31
CA LEU A 72 5.76 7.81 8.94
C LEU A 72 4.73 6.70 8.79
N MET A 73 4.94 5.54 9.44
CA MET A 73 3.98 4.44 9.47
C MET A 73 2.65 4.86 10.08
N TYR A 74 2.66 5.65 11.16
CA TYR A 74 1.42 6.19 11.72
C TYR A 74 0.70 7.14 10.76
N ALA A 75 1.44 7.93 9.99
CA ALA A 75 0.82 8.76 8.95
C ALA A 75 0.18 7.91 7.84
N MET A 76 0.90 6.87 7.39
CA MET A 76 0.48 5.92 6.37
C MET A 76 -0.80 5.17 6.72
N VAL A 77 -0.94 4.70 7.97
CA VAL A 77 -2.07 3.88 8.43
C VAL A 77 -3.38 4.67 8.51
N CYS A 78 -3.32 5.99 8.68
CA CYS A 78 -4.52 6.83 8.82
C CYS A 78 -4.96 7.50 7.50
N PRO A 79 -4.65 8.77 7.14
CA PRO A 79 -5.18 9.35 5.90
C PRO A 79 -4.18 9.40 4.74
N ARG A 80 -3.04 8.70 4.81
CA ARG A 80 -1.97 8.81 3.79
C ARG A 80 -1.67 7.47 3.08
N PRO A 81 -2.62 6.89 2.34
CA PRO A 81 -2.36 5.72 1.50
C PRO A 81 -1.26 5.97 0.46
N ASP A 82 -1.11 7.23 0.03
CA ASP A 82 -0.16 7.67 -1.00
C ASP A 82 1.31 7.46 -0.63
N ILE A 83 1.63 7.33 0.67
CA ILE A 83 3.01 7.04 1.11
C ILE A 83 3.25 5.55 1.40
N ALA A 84 2.24 4.69 1.26
CA ALA A 84 2.33 3.30 1.72
C ALA A 84 3.47 2.51 1.07
N HIS A 85 3.66 2.70 -0.24
CA HIS A 85 4.77 2.09 -0.95
C HIS A 85 6.13 2.61 -0.46
N ALA A 86 6.31 3.93 -0.36
CA ALA A 86 7.56 4.54 0.07
C ALA A 86 7.96 4.12 1.49
N VAL A 87 7.00 4.10 2.42
CA VAL A 87 7.19 3.59 3.79
C VAL A 87 7.58 2.12 3.74
N GLY A 88 6.86 1.29 2.98
CA GLY A 88 7.18 -0.13 2.83
C GLY A 88 8.56 -0.41 2.23
N VAL A 89 9.13 0.50 1.45
CA VAL A 89 10.51 0.41 0.94
C VAL A 89 11.52 0.75 2.04
N VAL A 90 11.38 1.89 2.71
CA VAL A 90 12.35 2.32 3.74
C VAL A 90 12.30 1.45 5.00
N SER A 91 11.15 0.86 5.33
CA SER A 91 11.02 -0.06 6.48
C SER A 91 11.87 -1.33 6.36
N ARG A 92 12.30 -1.72 5.15
CA ARG A 92 13.14 -2.91 4.91
C ARG A 92 14.51 -2.81 5.57
N TYR A 93 14.98 -1.60 5.81
CA TYR A 93 16.33 -1.30 6.30
C TYR A 93 16.36 -0.87 7.77
N MET A 94 15.27 -1.06 8.52
CA MET A 94 15.18 -0.63 9.92
C MET A 94 16.22 -1.28 10.84
N SER A 95 16.70 -2.48 10.52
CA SER A 95 17.68 -3.20 11.34
C SER A 95 19.11 -2.69 11.17
N ASN A 96 19.46 -2.16 9.99
CA ASN A 96 20.81 -1.65 9.70
C ASN A 96 20.72 -0.54 8.63
N PRO A 97 20.21 0.66 8.97
CA PRO A 97 20.04 1.73 8.00
C PRO A 97 21.38 2.38 7.63
N GLY A 98 21.47 2.86 6.41
CA GLY A 98 22.64 3.57 5.86
C GLY A 98 22.31 5.02 5.49
N LYS A 99 23.30 5.75 4.98
CA LYS A 99 23.17 7.18 4.64
C LYS A 99 22.14 7.39 3.54
N GLU A 100 22.16 6.57 2.49
CA GLU A 100 21.22 6.63 1.37
C GLU A 100 19.80 6.28 1.81
N HIS A 101 19.66 5.30 2.73
CA HIS A 101 18.38 4.97 3.34
C HIS A 101 17.82 6.18 4.11
N TRP A 102 18.68 6.88 4.86
CA TRP A 102 18.30 8.08 5.58
C TRP A 102 17.90 9.24 4.66
N GLU A 103 18.61 9.43 3.54
CA GLU A 103 18.21 10.40 2.52
C GLU A 103 16.84 10.11 1.91
N ALA A 104 16.49 8.84 1.72
CA ALA A 104 15.15 8.45 1.25
C ALA A 104 14.06 8.78 2.27
N VAL A 105 14.30 8.56 3.57
CA VAL A 105 13.38 8.95 4.65
C VAL A 105 13.20 10.47 4.69
N LYS A 106 14.30 11.23 4.61
CA LYS A 106 14.24 12.71 4.51
C LYS A 106 13.49 13.18 3.26
N TRP A 107 13.64 12.48 2.12
CA TRP A 107 12.87 12.78 0.92
C TRP A 107 11.37 12.61 1.15
N LEU A 108 10.97 11.53 1.80
CA LEU A 108 9.58 11.26 2.14
C LEU A 108 9.01 12.33 3.10
N LEU A 109 9.77 12.78 4.09
CA LEU A 109 9.38 13.92 4.94
C LEU A 109 9.20 15.21 4.14
N ARG A 110 10.07 15.48 3.15
CA ARG A 110 9.93 16.65 2.25
C ARG A 110 8.67 16.56 1.39
N TYR A 111 8.28 15.36 0.98
CA TYR A 111 7.01 15.14 0.29
C TYR A 111 5.84 15.43 1.22
N LEU A 112 5.83 14.87 2.44
CA LEU A 112 4.80 15.14 3.44
C LEU A 112 4.65 16.63 3.77
N LYS A 113 5.77 17.38 3.78
CA LYS A 113 5.72 18.84 3.93
C LYS A 113 4.95 19.53 2.80
N GLY A 114 5.18 19.12 1.56
CA GLY A 114 4.48 19.69 0.41
C GLY A 114 2.99 19.35 0.38
N THR A 115 2.62 18.22 1.00
CA THR A 115 1.27 17.66 0.93
C THR A 115 0.60 17.57 2.31
N SER A 116 1.01 18.38 3.29
CA SER A 116 0.56 18.25 4.69
C SER A 116 -0.95 18.45 4.86
N LYS A 117 -1.55 19.20 3.94
CA LYS A 117 -2.99 19.53 3.90
C LYS A 117 -3.85 18.46 3.24
N ILE A 118 -3.24 17.47 2.57
CA ILE A 118 -3.98 16.38 1.94
C ILE A 118 -4.63 15.51 3.02
N GLY A 119 -5.88 15.16 2.81
CA GLY A 119 -6.67 14.29 3.67
C GLY A 119 -7.72 13.52 2.88
N LEU A 120 -8.32 12.51 3.51
CA LEU A 120 -9.38 11.70 2.91
C LEU A 120 -10.73 12.41 3.10
N CYS A 121 -11.43 12.69 2.01
CA CYS A 121 -12.68 13.45 2.00
C CYS A 121 -13.86 12.53 1.66
N PHE A 122 -14.59 12.11 2.69
CA PHE A 122 -15.80 11.32 2.57
C PHE A 122 -16.97 12.23 2.22
N LYS A 123 -17.69 11.90 1.15
CA LYS A 123 -18.94 12.56 0.74
C LYS A 123 -20.08 11.57 0.94
N GLY A 124 -21.26 12.06 1.28
CA GLY A 124 -22.48 11.26 1.53
C GLY A 124 -23.07 10.58 0.29
N LYS A 125 -22.22 10.10 -0.63
CA LYS A 125 -22.61 9.33 -1.81
C LYS A 125 -22.71 7.84 -1.46
N ASP A 126 -23.16 7.08 -2.45
CA ASP A 126 -23.33 5.63 -2.42
C ASP A 126 -22.20 4.90 -1.68
N THR A 127 -22.56 4.07 -0.70
CA THR A 127 -21.64 3.32 0.16
C THR A 127 -21.22 2.01 -0.48
N VAL A 128 -20.93 2.03 -1.78
CA VAL A 128 -20.48 0.85 -2.53
C VAL A 128 -18.99 0.67 -2.38
N LEU A 129 -18.61 -0.53 -1.98
CA LEU A 129 -17.24 -0.99 -1.87
C LEU A 129 -16.67 -1.28 -3.25
N ARG A 130 -15.51 -0.71 -3.54
CA ARG A 130 -14.72 -0.98 -4.76
C ARG A 130 -13.29 -1.27 -4.39
N GLY A 131 -12.76 -2.39 -4.86
CA GLY A 131 -11.39 -2.81 -4.62
C GLY A 131 -10.54 -2.76 -5.88
N TYR A 132 -9.28 -2.38 -5.74
CA TYR A 132 -8.28 -2.43 -6.80
C TYR A 132 -7.06 -3.17 -6.26
N THR A 133 -6.46 -4.05 -7.06
CA THR A 133 -5.25 -4.78 -6.69
C THR A 133 -4.26 -4.81 -7.84
N ASP A 134 -2.99 -4.77 -7.48
CA ASP A 134 -1.85 -4.76 -8.40
C ASP A 134 -0.65 -5.49 -7.75
N ALA A 135 0.29 -5.95 -8.56
CA ALA A 135 1.54 -6.54 -8.11
C ALA A 135 2.73 -6.13 -8.97
N ASP A 136 3.74 -5.54 -8.33
CA ASP A 136 5.02 -5.22 -8.97
C ASP A 136 5.95 -6.45 -8.95
N LEU A 137 6.06 -7.17 -10.08
CA LEU A 137 6.87 -8.38 -10.20
C LEU A 137 8.36 -8.10 -10.00
N GLY A 138 8.96 -8.73 -8.98
CA GLY A 138 10.41 -8.65 -8.79
C GLY A 138 10.95 -7.26 -8.43
N GLY A 139 10.08 -6.31 -8.08
CA GLY A 139 10.47 -4.93 -7.80
C GLY A 139 11.50 -4.76 -6.69
N CYS A 140 11.59 -5.72 -5.76
CA CYS A 140 12.68 -5.76 -4.77
C CYS A 140 13.93 -6.43 -5.35
N LYS A 141 14.85 -5.62 -5.92
CA LYS A 141 16.08 -6.12 -6.58
C LYS A 141 16.97 -7.03 -5.74
N GLU A 142 16.94 -6.89 -4.41
CA GLU A 142 17.73 -7.76 -3.52
C GLU A 142 17.17 -9.18 -3.42
N SER A 143 15.84 -9.28 -3.31
CA SER A 143 15.18 -10.56 -3.00
C SER A 143 14.43 -11.13 -4.20
N TYR A 144 14.32 -10.37 -5.28
CA TYR A 144 13.44 -10.59 -6.43
C TYR A 144 11.98 -10.86 -6.03
N LYS A 145 11.58 -10.48 -4.82
CA LYS A 145 10.21 -10.61 -4.35
C LYS A 145 9.37 -9.47 -4.91
N SER A 146 8.15 -9.80 -5.32
CA SER A 146 7.18 -8.84 -5.81
C SER A 146 6.58 -8.02 -4.67
N THR A 147 6.01 -6.86 -4.97
CA THR A 147 5.24 -6.06 -4.01
C THR A 147 3.75 -6.15 -4.35
N THR A 148 2.94 -6.65 -3.42
CA THR A 148 1.48 -6.63 -3.54
C THR A 148 0.93 -5.28 -3.10
N GLY A 149 0.10 -4.69 -3.94
CA GLY A 149 -0.70 -3.51 -3.65
C GLY A 149 -2.20 -3.80 -3.70
N TYR A 150 -2.96 -3.19 -2.79
CA TYR A 150 -4.39 -3.01 -2.99
C TYR A 150 -4.88 -1.69 -2.37
N VAL A 151 -6.01 -1.20 -2.87
CA VAL A 151 -6.78 -0.12 -2.27
C VAL A 151 -8.27 -0.39 -2.40
N PHE A 152 -8.98 -0.26 -1.29
CA PHE A 152 -10.44 -0.32 -1.21
C PHE A 152 -10.99 1.06 -0.94
N SER A 153 -12.08 1.38 -1.63
CA SER A 153 -12.79 2.66 -1.49
C SER A 153 -14.27 2.46 -1.25
N VAL A 154 -14.85 3.37 -0.48
CA VAL A 154 -16.30 3.49 -0.24
C VAL A 154 -16.68 4.94 -0.54
N GLY A 155 -17.73 5.15 -1.34
CA GLY A 155 -18.12 6.52 -1.75
C GLY A 155 -17.02 7.28 -2.51
N GLY A 156 -16.11 6.56 -3.16
CA GLY A 156 -14.95 7.12 -3.87
C GLY A 156 -13.79 7.54 -2.96
N THR A 157 -13.85 7.25 -1.66
CA THR A 157 -12.77 7.57 -0.71
C THR A 157 -12.12 6.29 -0.22
N ALA A 158 -10.77 6.26 -0.16
CA ALA A 158 -10.04 5.09 0.33
C ALA A 158 -10.38 4.80 1.80
N VAL A 159 -10.60 3.52 2.13
CA VAL A 159 -10.92 3.03 3.49
C VAL A 159 -9.99 1.94 3.98
N SER A 160 -9.37 1.18 3.06
CA SER A 160 -8.35 0.18 3.37
C SER A 160 -7.34 0.11 2.24
N TRP A 161 -6.07 -0.11 2.55
CA TRP A 161 -5.00 -0.21 1.57
C TRP A 161 -3.83 -1.01 2.14
N MET A 162 -3.02 -1.54 1.23
CA MET A 162 -1.79 -2.21 1.59
C MET A 162 -0.76 -2.03 0.47
N SER A 163 0.50 -1.89 0.86
CA SER A 163 1.65 -2.11 -0.02
C SER A 163 2.66 -2.97 0.74
N ARG A 164 2.83 -4.23 0.31
CA ARG A 164 3.60 -5.22 1.07
C ARG A 164 4.43 -6.10 0.16
N LEU A 165 5.69 -6.32 0.56
CA LEU A 165 6.54 -7.30 -0.08
C LEU A 165 5.96 -8.71 0.10
N GLN A 166 5.84 -9.46 -1.00
CA GLN A 166 5.35 -10.83 -0.97
C GLN A 166 6.32 -11.72 -0.17
N ARG A 167 5.79 -12.76 0.47
CA ARG A 167 6.62 -13.69 1.26
C ARG A 167 7.52 -14.54 0.36
N ASN A 168 6.98 -14.98 -0.77
CA ASN A 168 7.64 -15.85 -1.74
C ASN A 168 7.99 -15.05 -3.00
N VAL A 169 9.00 -15.53 -3.72
CA VAL A 169 9.36 -15.00 -5.05
C VAL A 169 8.38 -15.58 -6.06
N ALA A 170 7.71 -14.70 -6.81
CA ALA A 170 6.85 -15.11 -7.90
C ALA A 170 7.68 -15.34 -9.16
N LEU A 171 7.35 -16.38 -9.94
CA LEU A 171 8.08 -16.74 -11.16
C LEU A 171 7.45 -16.15 -12.42
N SER A 172 6.31 -15.47 -12.29
CA SER A 172 5.61 -14.80 -13.38
C SER A 172 4.75 -13.65 -12.87
N THR A 173 4.42 -12.71 -13.76
CA THR A 173 3.49 -11.61 -13.46
C THR A 173 2.14 -12.16 -13.00
N THR A 174 1.64 -13.17 -13.71
CA THR A 174 0.42 -13.91 -13.35
C THR A 174 0.43 -14.41 -11.91
N GLU A 175 1.55 -15.01 -11.48
CA GLU A 175 1.67 -15.52 -10.12
C GLU A 175 1.66 -14.39 -9.10
N ALA A 176 2.44 -13.33 -9.33
CA ALA A 176 2.50 -12.17 -8.44
C ALA A 176 1.12 -11.51 -8.29
N GLU A 177 0.40 -11.29 -9.39
CA GLU A 177 -0.93 -10.72 -9.41
C GLU A 177 -1.96 -11.64 -8.75
N ASN A 178 -1.90 -12.96 -8.97
CA ASN A 178 -2.77 -13.92 -8.29
C ASN A 178 -2.54 -13.94 -6.77
N MET A 179 -1.29 -13.79 -6.34
CA MET A 179 -0.95 -13.63 -4.93
C MET A 179 -1.51 -12.33 -4.35
N ALA A 180 -1.47 -11.23 -5.12
CA ALA A 180 -2.08 -9.96 -4.72
C ALA A 180 -3.60 -10.04 -4.63
N ALA A 181 -4.25 -10.57 -5.67
CA ALA A 181 -5.69 -10.80 -5.71
C ALA A 181 -6.17 -11.70 -4.57
N ALA A 182 -5.40 -12.70 -4.16
CA ALA A 182 -5.77 -13.58 -3.05
C ALA A 182 -5.80 -12.83 -1.71
N GLU A 183 -4.85 -11.93 -1.47
CA GLU A 183 -4.86 -11.09 -0.26
C GLU A 183 -5.96 -10.03 -0.32
N ALA A 184 -6.14 -9.37 -1.47
CA ALA A 184 -7.20 -8.40 -1.67
C ALA A 184 -8.60 -9.04 -1.54
N SER A 185 -8.80 -10.27 -2.00
CA SER A 185 -10.09 -10.97 -1.88
C SER A 185 -10.49 -11.20 -0.41
N LYS A 186 -9.53 -11.53 0.46
CA LYS A 186 -9.81 -11.69 1.91
C LYS A 186 -10.27 -10.37 2.51
N GLU A 187 -9.58 -9.28 2.18
CA GLU A 187 -9.92 -7.94 2.65
C GLU A 187 -11.28 -7.48 2.13
N LEU A 188 -11.58 -7.74 0.84
CA LEU A 188 -12.87 -7.44 0.24
C LEU A 188 -14.01 -8.14 1.00
N ILE A 189 -13.88 -9.44 1.25
CA ILE A 189 -14.90 -10.24 1.95
C ILE A 189 -15.11 -9.67 3.36
N TRP A 190 -14.03 -9.37 4.08
CA TRP A 190 -14.13 -8.79 5.41
C TRP A 190 -14.84 -7.44 5.41
N LEU A 191 -14.44 -6.53 4.50
CA LEU A 191 -15.07 -5.21 4.36
C LEU A 191 -16.54 -5.29 3.93
N LYS A 192 -16.87 -6.22 3.02
CA LYS A 192 -18.24 -6.45 2.56
C LYS A 192 -19.12 -6.88 3.72
N ASN A 193 -18.71 -7.91 4.48
CA ASN A 193 -19.44 -8.40 5.64
C ASN A 193 -19.61 -7.29 6.69
N PHE A 194 -18.55 -6.53 6.97
CA PHE A 194 -18.61 -5.42 7.90
C PHE A 194 -19.63 -4.34 7.48
N LEU A 195 -19.68 -3.99 6.19
CA LEU A 195 -20.65 -3.02 5.68
C LEU A 195 -22.09 -3.57 5.74
N GLU A 196 -22.29 -4.86 5.42
CA GLU A 196 -23.59 -5.51 5.50
C GLU A 196 -24.12 -5.57 6.94
N GLU A 197 -23.27 -5.86 7.93
CA GLU A 197 -23.60 -5.80 9.36
C GLU A 197 -24.04 -4.38 9.79
N LEU A 198 -23.46 -3.34 9.20
CA LEU A 198 -23.87 -1.94 9.40
C LEU A 198 -25.15 -1.57 8.63
N GLY A 199 -25.85 -2.53 8.04
CA GLY A 199 -27.05 -2.32 7.24
C GLY A 199 -26.79 -1.67 5.87
N LYS A 200 -25.52 -1.61 5.43
CA LYS A 200 -25.11 -1.11 4.12
C LYS A 200 -24.95 -2.28 3.17
N LYS A 201 -26.07 -2.77 2.64
CA LYS A 201 -26.07 -3.81 1.60
C LYS A 201 -25.13 -3.43 0.48
N GLN A 202 -24.20 -4.33 0.19
CA GLN A 202 -23.26 -4.14 -0.91
C GLN A 202 -23.84 -4.81 -2.16
N PRO A 203 -24.04 -4.07 -3.27
CA PRO A 203 -24.24 -4.71 -4.56
C PRO A 203 -22.98 -5.47 -4.97
N ASP A 204 -22.97 -6.02 -6.19
CA ASP A 204 -21.76 -6.60 -6.79
C ASP A 204 -20.56 -5.68 -6.52
N SER A 205 -19.64 -6.16 -5.68
CA SER A 205 -18.49 -5.38 -5.17
C SER A 205 -17.25 -5.85 -5.92
N PRO A 206 -16.99 -5.32 -7.13
CA PRO A 206 -15.93 -5.84 -7.98
C PRO A 206 -14.57 -5.55 -7.36
N LEU A 207 -13.71 -6.57 -7.43
CA LEU A 207 -12.27 -6.44 -7.29
C LEU A 207 -11.69 -6.26 -8.70
N TYR A 208 -11.13 -5.09 -8.95
CA TYR A 208 -10.48 -4.77 -10.21
C TYR A 208 -9.01 -5.20 -10.18
N CYS A 209 -8.59 -5.88 -11.25
CA CYS A 209 -7.21 -6.31 -11.47
C CYS A 209 -6.88 -6.17 -12.97
N ASP A 210 -5.63 -5.87 -13.29
CA ASP A 210 -5.10 -5.78 -14.65
C ASP A 210 -4.79 -7.16 -15.26
N ASN A 211 -4.63 -8.18 -14.42
CA ASN A 211 -4.28 -9.52 -14.85
C ASN A 211 -5.38 -10.23 -15.67
N GLN A 212 -5.13 -10.33 -16.97
CA GLN A 212 -6.00 -11.07 -17.87
C GLN A 212 -6.03 -12.58 -17.59
N SER A 213 -4.94 -13.15 -17.06
CA SER A 213 -4.86 -14.58 -16.73
C SER A 213 -5.70 -14.94 -15.51
N ALA A 214 -5.76 -14.12 -14.47
CA ALA A 214 -6.68 -14.32 -13.33
C ALA A 214 -8.16 -14.38 -13.78
N ILE A 215 -8.49 -13.65 -14.83
CA ILE A 215 -9.83 -13.61 -15.43
C ILE A 215 -10.06 -14.77 -16.40
N HIS A 216 -9.04 -15.16 -17.18
CA HIS A 216 -9.11 -16.34 -18.04
C HIS A 216 -9.20 -17.65 -17.25
N LEU A 217 -8.72 -17.66 -16.02
CA LEU A 217 -8.86 -18.78 -15.10
C LEU A 217 -10.31 -19.03 -14.65
N ARG A 218 -11.22 -18.06 -14.82
CA ARG A 218 -12.68 -18.28 -14.73
C ARG A 218 -13.16 -19.22 -15.84
N LYS A 219 -12.50 -19.20 -17.00
CA LYS A 219 -12.93 -19.89 -18.24
C LYS A 219 -12.22 -21.22 -18.48
N ASN A 220 -10.97 -21.38 -18.06
CA ASN A 220 -10.19 -22.60 -18.29
C ASN A 220 -9.55 -23.15 -16.99
N PRO A 221 -9.84 -24.40 -16.59
CA PRO A 221 -9.37 -24.98 -15.32
C PRO A 221 -7.91 -25.44 -15.35
N VAL A 222 -7.23 -25.35 -16.51
CA VAL A 222 -5.87 -25.88 -16.69
C VAL A 222 -4.84 -24.86 -16.23
N PHE A 223 -4.47 -24.91 -14.95
CA PHE A 223 -3.34 -24.17 -14.39
C PHE A 223 -2.27 -25.14 -13.88
N HIS A 224 -1.11 -25.16 -14.54
CA HIS A 224 0.04 -25.97 -14.12
C HIS A 224 0.92 -25.18 -13.14
N GLY A 225 0.40 -24.92 -11.94
CA GLY A 225 1.19 -24.30 -10.87
C GLY A 225 2.29 -25.24 -10.41
N LYS A 226 3.56 -24.82 -10.43
CA LYS A 226 4.69 -25.66 -10.01
C LYS A 226 4.80 -25.83 -8.48
N THR A 227 4.09 -25.04 -7.67
CA THR A 227 4.13 -25.15 -6.20
C THR A 227 2.74 -25.11 -5.56
N LYS A 228 2.57 -25.89 -4.48
CA LYS A 228 1.29 -26.10 -3.77
C LYS A 228 0.65 -24.80 -3.27
N HIS A 229 1.44 -23.86 -2.75
CA HIS A 229 0.91 -22.63 -2.17
C HIS A 229 0.29 -21.69 -3.23
N ILE A 230 0.82 -21.68 -4.45
CA ILE A 230 0.25 -20.95 -5.58
C ILE A 230 -1.06 -21.62 -6.02
N GLN A 231 -1.05 -22.95 -6.14
CA GLN A 231 -2.25 -23.73 -6.48
C GLN A 231 -3.38 -23.49 -5.47
N LEU A 232 -3.09 -23.48 -4.17
CA LEU A 232 -4.10 -23.22 -3.14
C LEU A 232 -4.73 -21.83 -3.26
N ARG A 233 -3.92 -20.78 -3.48
CA ARG A 233 -4.43 -19.42 -3.70
C ARG A 233 -5.28 -19.32 -4.96
N TYR A 234 -4.85 -20.03 -6.00
CA TYR A 234 -5.58 -20.16 -7.23
C TYR A 234 -6.96 -20.80 -7.02
N HIS A 235 -7.02 -21.97 -6.37
CA HIS A 235 -8.26 -22.65 -6.04
C HIS A 235 -9.16 -21.82 -5.12
N PHE A 236 -8.57 -21.09 -4.16
CA PHE A 236 -9.29 -20.17 -3.27
C PHE A 236 -10.04 -19.09 -4.05
N ILE A 237 -9.33 -18.31 -4.90
CA ILE A 237 -9.96 -17.27 -5.72
C ILE A 237 -11.03 -17.86 -6.63
N ARG A 238 -10.73 -19.01 -7.26
CA ARG A 238 -11.69 -19.67 -8.15
C ARG A 238 -12.95 -20.12 -7.41
N GLY A 239 -12.82 -20.65 -6.20
CA GLY A 239 -13.96 -21.01 -5.35
C GLY A 239 -14.87 -19.80 -5.11
N LEU A 240 -14.28 -18.68 -4.69
CA LEU A 240 -14.99 -17.43 -4.45
C LEU A 240 -15.67 -16.85 -5.70
N ILE A 241 -15.11 -17.08 -6.89
CA ILE A 241 -15.75 -16.63 -8.14
C ILE A 241 -16.91 -17.58 -8.49
N SER A 242 -16.73 -18.89 -8.28
CA SER A 242 -17.72 -19.90 -8.65
C SER A 242 -18.96 -19.87 -7.77
N ASP A 243 -18.81 -19.51 -6.50
CA ASP A 243 -19.94 -19.36 -5.56
C ASP A 243 -20.58 -17.96 -5.58
N GLY A 244 -20.03 -17.04 -6.38
CA GLY A 244 -20.52 -15.67 -6.52
C GLY A 244 -20.09 -14.72 -5.40
N THR A 245 -19.23 -15.15 -4.47
CA THR A 245 -18.73 -14.31 -3.38
C THR A 245 -17.82 -13.19 -3.88
N LEU A 246 -17.04 -13.45 -4.93
CA LEU A 246 -16.08 -12.53 -5.54
C LEU A 246 -16.40 -12.29 -7.01
N MET A 247 -16.57 -11.02 -7.35
CA MET A 247 -16.58 -10.56 -8.74
C MET A 247 -15.22 -9.97 -9.08
N LEU A 248 -14.48 -10.62 -9.99
CA LEU A 248 -13.18 -10.15 -10.46
C LEU A 248 -13.34 -9.53 -11.85
N GLU A 249 -12.95 -8.26 -12.00
CA GLU A 249 -13.10 -7.50 -13.25
C GLU A 249 -11.77 -7.01 -13.79
N LYS A 250 -11.64 -7.01 -15.13
CA LYS A 250 -10.44 -6.50 -15.80
C LYS A 250 -10.51 -4.99 -15.88
N ILE A 251 -9.42 -4.33 -15.52
CA ILE A 251 -9.16 -2.96 -15.95
C ILE A 251 -7.91 -2.92 -16.83
N ARG A 252 -7.80 -1.90 -17.68
CA ARG A 252 -6.57 -1.70 -18.45
C ARG A 252 -5.47 -1.27 -17.47
N GLY A 253 -4.35 -1.99 -17.48
CA GLY A 253 -3.12 -1.51 -16.84
C GLY A 253 -2.63 -0.24 -17.52
N THR A 254 -1.94 0.60 -16.76
CA THR A 254 -1.25 1.81 -17.23
C THR A 254 0.15 1.49 -17.75
#